data_AF-A0A0M9YDJ2-F1
#
_entry.id   AF-A0A0M9YDJ2-F1
#
_cell.length_a   1.000
_cell.length_b   1.000
_cell.length_c   1.000
_cell.angle_alpha   90.00
_cell.angle_beta   90.00
_cell.angle_gamma   90.00
#
_symmetry.space_group_name_H-M   'P 1'
#
loop_
_entity.id
_entity.type
_entity.pdbx_description
1 polymer ?
#
loop_
_entity_poly.entity_id
_entity_poly.type
_entity_poly.pdbx_seq_one_letter_code
_entity_poly.pdbx_strand_id
1 'polypeptide(L)'
;MQYGNYDADHWNDTWTRAGGNDLTRLSSSPTGKSVNVYAVGACGKILNATLESGPGAWSTWKELPGGLGGAADVSAVAVAAPTKVSLTAAGQGTLWSQQGDLTNGSYGAQWGKVEGRDISRVTSVPRGPPACSPPPVETAAPWSRSA
;
A
#
# COMPACT_ATOMS: atom_id res chain seq x y z
N MET A 1 9.76 -2.22 -15.77
CA MET A 1 8.51 -1.60 -15.36
C MET A 1 8.11 -0.62 -16.45
N GLN A 2 6.81 -0.49 -16.60
CA GLN A 2 6.13 0.57 -17.35
C GLN A 2 5.56 1.56 -16.33
N TYR A 3 5.74 2.86 -16.53
CA TYR A 3 5.08 3.88 -15.72
C TYR A 3 4.43 4.93 -16.63
N GLY A 4 3.22 5.35 -16.27
CA GLY A 4 2.49 6.38 -16.99
C GLY A 4 2.95 7.75 -16.54
N ASN A 5 3.40 8.58 -17.49
CA ASN A 5 3.62 10.00 -17.28
C ASN A 5 2.39 10.76 -17.81
N TYR A 6 1.40 10.94 -16.94
CA TYR A 6 0.14 11.61 -17.31
C TYR A 6 0.30 13.11 -17.55
N ASP A 7 1.36 13.74 -17.02
CA ASP A 7 1.67 15.14 -17.34
C ASP A 7 2.19 15.30 -18.77
N ALA A 8 2.76 14.23 -19.33
CA ALA A 8 3.27 14.19 -20.69
C ALA A 8 2.46 13.28 -21.62
N ASP A 9 1.28 12.84 -21.17
CA ASP A 9 0.30 12.04 -21.90
C ASP A 9 0.86 10.79 -22.62
N HIS A 10 1.90 10.17 -22.03
CA HIS A 10 2.52 8.97 -22.58
C HIS A 10 3.01 8.01 -21.50
N TRP A 11 3.20 6.77 -21.91
CA TRP A 11 3.96 5.78 -21.18
C TRP A 11 5.42 5.80 -21.67
N ASN A 12 6.37 5.36 -20.84
CA ASN A 12 7.74 5.22 -21.32
C ASN A 12 7.84 4.25 -22.52
N ASP A 13 8.72 4.53 -23.48
CA ASP A 13 8.76 3.78 -24.75
C ASP A 13 9.29 2.34 -24.61
N THR A 14 9.98 2.03 -23.51
CA THR A 14 10.63 0.73 -23.31
C THR A 14 10.47 0.23 -21.89
N TRP A 15 10.37 -1.10 -21.74
CA TRP A 15 10.42 -1.75 -20.44
C TRP A 15 11.82 -1.62 -19.83
N THR A 16 11.92 -1.02 -18.64
CA THR A 16 13.18 -0.94 -17.89
C THR A 16 13.25 -2.01 -16.80
N ARG A 17 14.42 -2.58 -16.51
CA ARG A 17 14.53 -3.53 -15.41
C ARG A 17 14.52 -2.79 -14.06
N ALA A 18 13.59 -3.13 -13.17
CA ALA A 18 13.47 -2.51 -11.84
C ALA A 18 14.43 -3.13 -10.79
N GLY A 19 15.44 -3.89 -11.21
CA GLY A 19 16.31 -4.66 -10.33
C GLY A 19 15.63 -5.86 -9.65
N GLY A 20 16.30 -6.44 -8.64
CA GLY A 20 15.82 -7.59 -7.88
C GLY A 20 15.98 -8.94 -8.61
N ASN A 21 15.89 -10.04 -7.85
CA ASN A 21 15.93 -11.41 -8.37
C ASN A 21 14.82 -12.22 -7.69
N ASP A 22 14.23 -13.16 -8.43
CA ASP A 22 13.23 -14.11 -7.92
C ASP A 22 12.03 -13.45 -7.20
N LEU A 23 11.65 -12.26 -7.66
CA LEU A 23 10.54 -11.52 -7.11
C LEU A 23 9.21 -12.09 -7.62
N THR A 24 8.29 -12.33 -6.70
CA THR A 24 6.93 -12.76 -6.98
C THR A 24 5.94 -11.89 -6.22
N ARG A 25 4.66 -11.95 -6.59
CA ARG A 25 3.55 -11.34 -5.82
C ARG A 25 3.80 -9.87 -5.49
N LEU A 26 3.75 -9.03 -6.53
CA LEU A 26 4.00 -7.61 -6.38
C LEU A 26 2.75 -6.88 -5.88
N SER A 27 2.95 -5.91 -5.01
CA SER A 27 1.96 -4.91 -4.61
C SER A 27 2.62 -3.54 -4.58
N SER A 28 1.86 -2.46 -4.75
CA SER A 28 2.40 -1.11 -4.73
C SER A 28 1.50 -0.15 -3.96
N SER A 29 2.10 0.87 -3.35
CA SER A 29 1.38 1.98 -2.71
C SER A 29 2.00 3.32 -3.13
N PRO A 30 1.18 4.32 -3.48
CA PRO A 30 1.69 5.66 -3.77
C PRO A 30 2.19 6.37 -2.51
N THR A 31 3.22 7.21 -2.67
CA THR A 31 3.81 8.08 -1.65
C THR A 31 4.28 9.38 -2.29
N GLY A 32 3.45 10.43 -2.20
CA GLY A 32 3.80 11.72 -2.78
C GLY A 32 4.10 11.58 -4.27
N LYS A 33 5.35 11.86 -4.67
CA LYS A 33 5.85 11.75 -6.06
C LYS A 33 6.57 10.42 -6.35
N SER A 34 6.35 9.42 -5.51
CA SER A 34 7.01 8.13 -5.62
C SER A 34 6.01 6.99 -5.46
N VAL A 35 6.40 5.80 -5.91
CA VAL A 35 5.65 4.56 -5.70
C VAL A 35 6.52 3.61 -4.91
N ASN A 36 6.02 3.16 -3.76
CA ASN A 36 6.65 2.09 -2.99
C ASN A 36 6.11 0.75 -3.50
N VAL A 37 7.01 -0.11 -3.94
CA VAL A 37 6.69 -1.44 -4.46
C VAL A 37 7.21 -2.48 -3.48
N TYR A 38 6.37 -3.49 -3.25
CA TYR A 38 6.61 -4.59 -2.35
C TYR A 38 6.51 -5.90 -3.13
N ALA A 39 7.32 -6.88 -2.78
CA ALA A 39 7.31 -8.18 -3.42
C ALA A 39 7.68 -9.28 -2.42
N VAL A 40 7.27 -10.50 -2.71
CA VAL A 40 7.78 -11.71 -2.07
C VAL A 40 9.05 -12.13 -2.79
N GLY A 41 10.18 -12.12 -2.09
CA GLY A 41 11.47 -12.61 -2.56
C GLY A 41 11.79 -14.03 -2.07
N ALA A 42 13.06 -14.42 -2.21
CA ALA A 42 13.56 -15.72 -1.78
C ALA A 42 13.19 -16.04 -0.33
N CYS A 43 12.92 -17.33 -0.06
CA CYS A 43 12.48 -17.83 1.26
C CYS A 43 11.21 -17.14 1.81
N GLY A 44 10.42 -16.49 0.95
CA GLY A 44 9.20 -15.77 1.36
C GLY A 44 9.49 -14.50 2.17
N LYS A 45 10.65 -13.87 1.98
CA LYS A 45 10.97 -12.56 2.55
C LYS A 45 10.17 -11.47 1.83
N ILE A 46 9.68 -10.49 2.57
CA ILE A 46 9.05 -9.31 1.97
C ILE A 46 10.13 -8.28 1.68
N LEU A 47 10.28 -7.91 0.42
CA LEU A 47 11.24 -6.91 -0.05
C LEU A 47 10.49 -5.65 -0.48
N ASN A 48 11.16 -4.49 -0.41
CA ASN A 48 10.64 -3.25 -0.97
C ASN A 48 11.68 -2.51 -1.82
N ALA A 49 11.18 -1.77 -2.81
CA ALA A 49 11.91 -0.79 -3.58
C ALA A 49 11.00 0.42 -3.87
N THR A 50 11.60 1.57 -4.13
CA THR A 50 10.87 2.80 -4.42
C THR A 50 11.19 3.25 -5.84
N LEU A 51 10.15 3.57 -6.61
CA LEU A 51 10.23 4.27 -7.88
C LEU A 51 10.00 5.76 -7.64
N GLU A 52 10.95 6.60 -8.05
CA GLU A 52 10.75 8.05 -8.15
C GLU A 52 10.11 8.37 -9.50
N SER A 53 8.85 8.79 -9.52
CA SER A 53 8.08 8.84 -10.78
C SER A 53 8.49 9.94 -11.74
N GLY A 54 9.21 10.97 -11.26
CA GLY A 54 9.77 12.02 -12.11
C GLY A 54 10.99 11.52 -12.89
N PRO A 55 12.09 11.13 -12.22
CA PRO A 55 13.30 10.63 -12.88
C PRO A 55 13.16 9.20 -13.45
N GLY A 56 12.14 8.44 -13.03
CA GLY A 56 12.02 7.01 -13.34
C GLY A 56 13.06 6.13 -12.62
N ALA A 57 13.72 6.67 -11.59
CA ALA A 57 14.80 6.01 -10.87
C ALA A 57 14.28 5.03 -9.81
N TRP A 58 15.00 3.92 -9.67
CA TRP A 58 14.70 2.88 -8.68
C TRP A 58 15.70 2.88 -7.55
N SER A 59 15.22 2.73 -6.32
CA SER A 59 16.06 2.29 -5.22
C SER A 59 16.42 0.80 -5.39
N THR A 60 17.50 0.37 -4.75
CA THR A 60 17.79 -1.06 -4.58
C THR A 60 16.68 -1.74 -3.78
N TRP A 61 16.36 -2.98 -4.12
CA TRP A 61 15.49 -3.84 -3.32
C TRP A 61 16.14 -4.18 -1.99
N LYS A 62 15.38 -4.06 -0.90
CA LYS A 62 15.84 -4.40 0.45
C LYS A 62 14.78 -5.20 1.20
N GLU A 63 15.22 -6.07 2.11
CA GLU A 63 14.30 -6.76 3.01
C GLU A 63 13.61 -5.74 3.92
N LEU A 64 12.30 -5.88 4.02
CA LEU A 64 11.48 -5.05 4.88
C LEU A 64 11.68 -5.54 6.33
N PRO A 65 11.91 -4.62 7.30
CA PRO A 65 12.14 -5.01 8.69
C PRO A 65 11.02 -5.90 9.28
N GLY A 66 11.38 -6.68 10.30
CA GLY A 66 10.46 -7.54 11.02
C GLY A 66 10.58 -9.04 10.72
N GLY A 67 11.48 -9.44 9.82
CA GLY A 67 11.99 -10.80 9.72
C GLY A 67 11.02 -11.86 9.17
N LEU A 68 9.84 -11.49 8.68
CA LEU A 68 8.87 -12.43 8.12
C LEU A 68 9.50 -13.26 7.00
N GLY A 69 9.34 -14.58 7.09
CA GLY A 69 9.71 -15.55 6.07
C GLY A 69 8.55 -16.49 5.77
N GLY A 70 8.63 -17.21 4.65
CA GLY A 70 7.56 -18.12 4.22
C GLY A 70 6.28 -17.40 3.81
N ALA A 71 6.34 -16.10 3.46
CA ALA A 71 5.23 -15.42 2.85
C ALA A 71 4.95 -15.99 1.46
N ALA A 72 3.67 -16.20 1.16
CA ALA A 72 3.15 -16.66 -0.12
C ALA A 72 2.50 -15.52 -0.93
N ASP A 73 2.14 -14.42 -0.27
CA ASP A 73 1.55 -13.24 -0.90
C ASP A 73 1.72 -11.99 -0.01
N VAL A 74 1.68 -10.81 -0.63
CA VAL A 74 1.73 -9.52 0.06
C VAL A 74 0.82 -8.51 -0.62
N SER A 75 0.14 -7.70 0.21
CA SER A 75 -0.68 -6.59 -0.23
C SER A 75 -0.31 -5.35 0.60
N ALA A 76 -0.27 -4.19 -0.07
CA ALA A 76 0.09 -2.91 0.52
C ALA A 76 -0.96 -1.87 0.18
N VAL A 77 -1.33 -1.05 1.17
CA VAL A 77 -2.33 0.00 1.00
C VAL A 77 -1.92 1.27 1.76
N ALA A 78 -2.05 2.42 1.12
CA ALA A 78 -1.92 3.70 1.80
C ALA A 78 -3.07 3.87 2.80
N VAL A 79 -2.74 4.00 4.09
CA VAL A 79 -3.74 4.20 5.16
C VAL A 79 -3.85 5.67 5.58
N ALA A 80 -2.79 6.44 5.38
CA ALA A 80 -2.80 7.89 5.42
C ALA A 80 -1.80 8.39 4.37
N ALA A 81 -2.29 8.60 3.15
CA ALA A 81 -1.44 9.09 2.08
C ALA A 81 -0.95 10.51 2.40
N PRO A 82 0.33 10.84 2.11
CA PRO A 82 1.32 10.00 1.44
C PRO A 82 2.21 9.18 2.40
N THR A 83 2.04 9.31 3.72
CA THR A 83 3.08 9.00 4.70
C THR A 83 2.95 7.62 5.35
N LYS A 84 1.75 7.03 5.42
CA LYS A 84 1.55 5.75 6.11
C LYS A 84 1.03 4.67 5.18
N VAL A 85 1.63 3.49 5.30
CA VAL A 85 1.21 2.26 4.62
C VAL A 85 0.85 1.20 5.65
N SER A 86 -0.17 0.41 5.33
CA SER A 86 -0.41 -0.87 5.97
C SER A 86 -0.09 -1.98 4.98
N LEU A 87 0.63 -2.98 5.45
CA LEU A 87 0.94 -4.20 4.73
C LEU A 87 0.23 -5.37 5.38
N THR A 88 -0.20 -6.29 4.53
CA THR A 88 -0.77 -7.57 4.92
C THR A 88 -0.07 -8.64 4.11
N ALA A 89 0.36 -9.72 4.76
CA ALA A 89 1.03 -10.84 4.12
C ALA A 89 0.35 -12.16 4.49
N ALA A 90 0.16 -13.03 3.49
CA ALA A 90 -0.21 -14.42 3.72
C ALA A 90 1.09 -15.22 3.89
N GLY A 91 1.25 -15.95 4.98
CA GLY A 91 2.46 -16.72 5.21
C GLY A 91 2.31 -17.72 6.33
N GLN A 92 2.94 -18.90 6.16
CA GLN A 92 2.90 -19.97 7.16
C GLN A 92 1.46 -20.40 7.53
N GLY A 93 0.53 -20.33 6.57
CA GLY A 93 -0.88 -20.67 6.77
C GLY A 93 -1.69 -19.64 7.58
N THR A 94 -1.13 -18.48 7.90
CA THR A 94 -1.81 -17.43 8.69
C THR A 94 -1.66 -16.05 8.05
N LEU A 95 -2.32 -15.06 8.64
CA LEU A 95 -2.27 -13.67 8.22
C LEU A 95 -1.30 -12.87 9.10
N TRP A 96 -0.48 -12.06 8.46
CA TRP A 96 0.47 -11.15 9.10
C TRP A 96 0.17 -9.72 8.68
N SER A 97 0.39 -8.77 9.59
CA SER A 97 0.22 -7.34 9.31
C SER A 97 1.38 -6.51 9.85
N GLN A 98 1.68 -5.41 9.17
CA GLN A 98 2.67 -4.45 9.62
C GLN A 98 2.35 -3.07 9.05
N GLN A 99 2.75 -2.02 9.76
CA GLN A 99 2.63 -0.65 9.29
C GLN A 99 4.01 -0.03 9.05
N GLY A 100 4.06 0.94 8.16
CA GLY A 100 5.26 1.72 7.87
C GLY A 100 5.00 3.22 7.80
N ASP A 101 6.03 4.00 8.12
CA ASP A 101 6.13 5.42 7.79
C ASP A 101 7.06 5.60 6.60
N LEU A 102 6.49 6.06 5.49
CA LEU A 102 7.17 6.22 4.23
C LEU A 102 7.97 7.52 4.13
N THR A 103 7.81 8.42 5.09
CA THR A 103 8.60 9.66 5.19
C THR A 103 10.05 9.38 5.54
N ASN A 104 10.28 8.39 6.42
CA ASN A 104 11.60 7.99 6.89
C ASN A 104 11.92 6.52 6.58
N GLY A 105 11.01 5.81 5.91
CA GLY A 105 11.13 4.39 5.57
C GLY A 105 11.13 3.46 6.79
N SER A 106 10.56 3.89 7.93
CA SER A 106 10.51 3.08 9.14
C SER A 106 9.35 2.07 9.09
N TYR A 107 9.60 0.90 9.65
CA TYR A 107 8.63 -0.18 9.84
C TYR A 107 8.74 -0.72 11.26
N GLY A 108 7.76 -1.51 11.67
CA GLY A 108 7.82 -2.23 12.94
C GLY A 108 9.05 -3.13 13.07
N ALA A 109 9.42 -3.43 14.31
CA ALA A 109 10.50 -4.37 14.60
C ALA A 109 10.10 -5.84 14.34
N GLN A 110 8.80 -6.12 14.19
CA GLN A 110 8.24 -7.44 13.93
C GLN A 110 6.90 -7.31 13.21
N TRP A 111 6.55 -8.35 12.44
CA TRP A 111 5.22 -8.49 11.87
C TRP A 111 4.23 -8.96 12.94
N GLY A 112 3.06 -8.33 13.01
CA GLY A 112 1.99 -8.74 13.89
C GLY A 112 1.20 -9.90 13.29
N LYS A 113 1.09 -11.01 14.02
CA LYS A 113 0.21 -12.12 13.65
C LYS A 113 -1.24 -11.71 13.89
N VAL A 114 -2.10 -11.86 12.88
CA VAL A 114 -3.52 -11.52 12.95
C VAL A 114 -4.38 -12.75 13.24
N GLU A 115 -3.84 -13.95 13.03
CA GLU A 115 -4.54 -15.25 12.97
C GLU A 115 -5.19 -15.53 11.60
N GLY A 116 -5.68 -16.76 11.44
CA GLY A 116 -6.18 -17.30 10.18
C GLY A 116 -5.60 -18.69 9.92
N ARG A 117 -6.29 -19.44 9.05
CA ARG A 117 -5.92 -20.80 8.68
C ARG A 117 -5.92 -20.94 7.16
N ASP A 118 -4.85 -21.51 6.63
CA ASP A 118 -4.64 -21.79 5.21
C ASP A 118 -4.76 -20.56 4.29
N ILE A 119 -4.37 -19.39 4.81
CA ILE A 119 -4.34 -18.16 4.01
C ILE A 119 -3.15 -18.20 3.06
N SER A 120 -3.45 -18.06 1.77
CA SER A 120 -2.45 -18.13 0.68
C SER A 120 -2.44 -16.89 -0.21
N ARG A 121 -3.48 -16.07 -0.15
CA ARG A 121 -3.66 -14.86 -0.98
C ARG A 121 -4.29 -13.75 -0.18
N VAL A 122 -3.87 -12.53 -0.43
CA VAL A 122 -4.39 -11.33 0.24
C VAL A 122 -4.50 -10.18 -0.74
N THR A 123 -5.52 -9.36 -0.53
CA THR A 123 -5.65 -8.06 -1.20
C THR A 123 -6.17 -7.05 -0.18
N SER A 124 -5.86 -5.78 -0.40
CA SER A 124 -6.21 -4.69 0.49
C SER A 124 -6.80 -3.55 -0.33
N VAL A 125 -7.81 -2.90 0.23
CA VAL A 125 -8.41 -1.71 -0.37
C VAL A 125 -8.27 -0.54 0.61
N PRO A 126 -8.07 0.70 0.13
CA PRO A 126 -8.06 1.86 1.00
C PRO A 126 -9.42 2.02 1.68
N ARG A 127 -9.42 2.62 2.87
CA ARG A 127 -10.69 3.07 3.46
C ARG A 127 -11.28 4.14 2.54
N GLY A 128 -12.55 4.00 2.17
CA GLY A 128 -13.28 5.04 1.45
C GLY A 128 -13.35 6.35 2.25
N PRO A 129 -13.63 7.48 1.60
CA PRO A 129 -13.86 8.73 2.30
C PRO A 129 -14.96 8.53 3.36
N PRO A 130 -14.94 9.30 4.47
CA PRO A 130 -16.06 9.31 5.40
C PRO A 130 -17.34 9.59 4.58
N ALA A 131 -18.40 8.82 4.86
CA ALA A 131 -19.69 9.05 4.22
C ALA A 131 -20.05 10.54 4.37
N CYS A 132 -20.50 11.18 3.28
CA CYS A 132 -21.02 12.54 3.35
C CYS A 132 -22.02 12.62 4.51
N SER A 133 -21.78 13.51 5.46
CA SER A 133 -22.77 13.79 6.51
C SER A 133 -24.11 14.05 5.83
N PRO A 134 -25.23 13.45 6.29
CA PRO A 134 -26.53 13.80 5.76
C PRO A 134 -26.74 15.31 5.90
N PRO A 135 -27.39 15.97 4.93
CA PRO A 135 -27.71 17.38 5.06
C PRO A 135 -28.45 17.62 6.39
N PRO A 136 -28.20 18.76 7.08
CA PRO A 136 -28.92 19.07 8.31
C PRO A 136 -30.42 19.00 8.03
N VAL A 137 -31.17 18.32 8.90
CA VAL A 137 -32.64 18.38 8.86
C VAL A 137 -33.03 19.83 9.10
N GLU A 138 -33.56 20.48 8.07
CA GLU A 138 -34.08 21.83 8.19
C GLU A 138 -35.38 21.72 8.99
N THR A 139 -35.31 22.02 10.29
CA THR A 139 -36.51 22.12 11.13
C THR A 139 -37.32 23.30 10.59
N ALA A 140 -38.40 23.03 9.86
CA ALA A 140 -39.32 24.05 9.39
C ALA A 140 -39.76 24.94 10.57
N ALA A 141 -39.55 26.25 10.45
CA ALA A 141 -39.97 27.21 11.46
C ALA A 141 -41.50 27.12 11.68
N PRO A 142 -41.99 27.12 12.93
CA PRO A 142 -43.42 27.14 13.18
C PRO A 142 -44.01 28.45 12.68
N TRP A 143 -45.08 28.35 11.89
CA TRP A 143 -45.87 29.49 11.43
C TRP A 143 -46.42 30.27 12.64
N SER A 144 -46.26 31.60 12.65
CA SER A 144 -46.93 32.47 13.61
C SER A 144 -48.35 32.74 13.12
N ARG A 145 -49.38 32.29 13.85
CA ARG A 145 -50.74 32.82 13.68
C ARG A 145 -50.82 34.13 14.45
N SER A 146 -51.04 35.23 13.74
CA SER A 146 -51.48 36.49 14.35
C SER A 146 -52.95 36.36 14.76
N ALA A 147 -53.25 36.76 16.00
CA ALA A 147 -54.60 37.00 16.49
C ALA A 147 -55.18 38.30 15.92
#